data_AF-A0A941VJ13-F1
#
_entry.id   AF-A0A941VJ13-F1
#
_cell.length_a   1.000
_cell.length_b   1.000
_cell.length_c   1.000
_cell.angle_alpha   90.00
_cell.angle_beta   90.00
_cell.angle_gamma   90.00
#
_symmetry.space_group_name_H-M   'P 1'
#
loop_
_entity.id
_entity.type
_entity.pdbx_description
1 polymer ?
#
loop_
_entity_poly.entity_id
_entity_poly.type
_entity_poly.pdbx_seq_one_letter_code
_entity_poly.pdbx_strand_id
1 'polypeptide(L)'
;KAIWLKDKSEITDTEYSEFYHHISHDFAEPAKVIHYKAEGTSEFTSLLYIPSKAPLDIFYKDFKIGPALYVKRVQIMDHCEQLIPHNLRFVKGLVDSSDLPLNVSREMLQNNRQTEIIKNNITKKILDSLAEMKNNEYEKYLIFFNEFGRILKEGLHYDYARKEMIADLLLFHSTKTEKGILRTLHDYIHAMKPDQKEIYYITGNLLDDLIKSPYLEMFIDKDYEVLFMLDDIDDLIFSNFEYKGKKFKSIIKGEISIDKEEKESLRESKEKFEKLLMYIKDALKDEVKDVRISGRLKDSPCCLVGDEGDLDPRMEKLLKSMGQDIPERKKILEINPLHPIFDTMLRIFEKDRSEDILKEYTALILDQALLLEGSKPKDPVLFIKYLSNLMLEHAKDDHPVSLSHEAQG
;
A
#
# COMPACT_ATOMS: atom_id res chain seq x y z
N LYS A 1 -0.96 -35.38 31.41
CA LYS A 1 -1.45 -35.41 30.01
C LYS A 1 -0.80 -34.27 29.26
N ALA A 2 -0.50 -34.44 27.97
CA ALA A 2 -0.05 -33.33 27.14
C ALA A 2 -1.08 -32.19 27.19
N ILE A 3 -0.62 -30.93 27.21
CA ILE A 3 -1.48 -29.75 27.45
C ILE A 3 -2.62 -29.65 26.43
N TRP A 4 -2.35 -29.93 25.15
CA TRP A 4 -3.34 -29.94 24.08
C TRP A 4 -4.35 -31.10 24.16
N LEU A 5 -4.20 -32.03 25.10
CA LEU A 5 -5.15 -33.12 25.35
C LEU A 5 -5.99 -32.90 26.62
N LYS A 6 -5.72 -31.84 27.37
CA LYS A 6 -6.53 -31.45 28.53
C LYS A 6 -7.74 -30.65 28.06
N ASP A 7 -8.81 -30.68 28.84
CA ASP A 7 -9.95 -29.79 28.59
C ASP A 7 -9.55 -28.34 28.87
N LYS A 8 -10.08 -27.38 28.10
CA LYS A 8 -9.69 -25.97 28.21
C LYS A 8 -9.87 -25.39 29.61
N SER A 9 -10.89 -25.86 30.34
CA SER A 9 -11.18 -25.44 31.72
C SER A 9 -10.17 -25.95 32.75
N GLU A 10 -9.34 -26.92 32.39
CA GLU A 10 -8.31 -27.51 33.24
C GLU A 10 -6.92 -26.91 33.01
N ILE A 11 -6.79 -25.97 32.07
CA ILE A 11 -5.52 -25.36 31.68
C ILE A 11 -5.51 -23.91 32.14
N THR A 12 -4.52 -23.57 32.96
CA THR A 12 -4.28 -22.19 33.40
C THR A 12 -3.60 -21.37 32.31
N ASP A 13 -3.75 -20.04 32.36
CA ASP A 13 -3.03 -19.14 31.44
C ASP A 13 -1.51 -19.34 31.55
N THR A 14 -0.98 -19.53 32.76
CA THR A 14 0.45 -19.82 32.99
C THR A 14 0.91 -21.08 32.28
N GLU A 15 0.12 -22.17 32.30
CA GLU A 15 0.48 -23.40 31.57
C GLU A 15 0.51 -23.17 30.05
N TYR A 16 -0.41 -22.36 29.51
CA TYR A 16 -0.37 -22.00 28.09
C TYR A 16 0.87 -21.18 27.75
N SER A 17 1.24 -20.22 28.61
CA SER A 17 2.41 -19.36 28.42
C SER A 17 3.72 -20.12 28.54
N GLU A 18 3.86 -21.00 29.54
CA GLU A 18 5.04 -21.88 29.69
C GLU A 18 5.22 -22.78 28.47
N PHE A 19 4.12 -23.33 27.95
CA PHE A 19 4.17 -24.14 26.73
C PHE A 19 4.55 -23.29 25.51
N TYR A 20 4.00 -22.08 25.37
CA TYR A 20 4.39 -21.13 24.32
C TYR A 20 5.89 -20.84 24.36
N HIS A 21 6.44 -20.49 25.52
CA HIS A 21 7.87 -20.20 25.68
C HIS A 21 8.76 -21.38 25.26
N HIS A 22 8.34 -22.59 25.63
CA HIS A 22 9.07 -23.81 25.29
C HIS A 22 9.16 -24.05 23.78
N ILE A 23 8.06 -23.87 23.04
CA ILE A 23 7.99 -24.22 21.61
C ILE A 23 8.40 -23.08 20.67
N SER A 24 8.29 -21.83 21.12
CA SER A 24 8.56 -20.65 20.29
C SER A 24 9.96 -20.08 20.50
N HIS A 25 10.59 -20.38 21.64
CA HIS A 25 11.80 -19.70 22.14
C HIS A 25 11.63 -18.19 22.31
N ASP A 26 10.38 -17.72 22.40
CA ASP A 26 10.01 -16.37 22.79
C ASP A 26 9.70 -16.38 24.30
N PHE A 27 10.15 -15.38 25.04
CA PHE A 27 9.89 -15.23 26.48
C PHE A 27 8.79 -14.22 26.78
N ALA A 28 8.24 -13.56 25.74
CA ALA A 28 7.08 -12.70 25.87
C ALA A 28 5.80 -13.54 25.87
N GLU A 29 4.75 -12.97 26.46
CA GLU A 29 3.42 -13.57 26.38
C GLU A 29 2.88 -13.53 24.94
N PRO A 30 2.15 -14.58 24.50
CA PRO A 30 1.51 -14.57 23.18
C PRO A 30 0.37 -13.54 23.14
N ALA A 31 0.16 -12.92 21.99
CA ALA A 31 -0.99 -12.03 21.78
C ALA A 31 -2.33 -12.78 21.85
N LYS A 32 -2.35 -14.04 21.42
CA LYS A 32 -3.55 -14.89 21.48
C LYS A 32 -3.19 -16.37 21.56
N VAL A 33 -3.94 -17.11 22.36
CA VAL A 33 -3.95 -18.58 22.41
C VAL A 33 -5.18 -19.11 21.70
N ILE A 34 -4.99 -20.10 20.81
CA ILE A 34 -6.05 -20.75 20.05
C ILE A 34 -5.94 -22.25 20.28
N HIS A 35 -6.73 -22.74 21.24
CA HIS A 35 -6.90 -24.17 21.49
C HIS A 35 -8.16 -24.66 20.77
N TYR A 36 -8.04 -25.60 19.84
CA TYR A 36 -9.15 -26.07 19.02
C TYR A 36 -9.10 -27.58 18.85
N LYS A 37 -10.24 -28.24 19.05
CA LYS A 37 -10.42 -29.67 18.85
C LYS A 37 -11.47 -29.86 17.76
N ALA A 38 -11.09 -30.52 16.68
CA ALA A 38 -11.98 -30.90 15.59
C ALA A 38 -12.42 -32.36 15.78
N GLU A 39 -13.73 -32.58 15.64
CA GLU A 39 -14.35 -33.91 15.69
C GLU A 39 -15.22 -34.10 14.43
N GLY A 40 -15.41 -35.35 13.98
CA GLY A 40 -16.24 -35.67 12.81
C GLY A 40 -15.42 -35.99 11.56
N THR A 41 -15.50 -35.16 10.52
CA THR A 41 -14.89 -35.42 9.20
C THR A 41 -13.36 -35.56 9.25
N SER A 42 -12.72 -34.88 10.20
CA SER A 42 -11.35 -35.14 10.61
C SER A 42 -11.22 -34.94 12.11
N GLU A 43 -10.46 -35.80 12.76
CA GLU A 43 -10.17 -35.78 14.19
C GLU A 43 -8.73 -35.31 14.42
N PHE A 44 -8.61 -34.11 15.00
CA PHE A 44 -7.34 -33.53 15.41
C PHE A 44 -7.53 -32.51 16.53
N THR A 45 -6.46 -32.26 17.27
CA THR A 45 -6.38 -31.13 18.20
C THR A 45 -5.25 -30.21 17.78
N SER A 46 -5.48 -28.90 17.84
CA SER A 46 -4.46 -27.88 17.61
C SER A 46 -4.36 -26.95 18.81
N LEU A 47 -3.13 -26.66 19.21
CA LEU A 47 -2.81 -25.61 20.16
C LEU A 47 -1.88 -24.63 19.46
N LEU A 48 -2.44 -23.49 19.06
CA LEU A 48 -1.79 -22.49 18.24
C LEU A 48 -1.66 -21.17 19.01
N TYR A 49 -0.67 -20.39 18.65
CA TYR A 49 -0.33 -19.13 19.28
C TYR A 49 -0.06 -18.07 18.22
N ILE A 50 -0.55 -16.87 18.48
CA ILE A 50 -0.17 -15.65 17.76
C ILE A 50 0.87 -14.95 18.64
N PRO A 51 2.14 -14.84 18.19
CA PRO A 51 3.16 -14.09 18.93
C PRO A 51 2.73 -12.63 19.15
N SER A 52 3.23 -12.00 20.21
CA SER A 52 3.02 -10.57 20.46
C SER A 52 3.92 -9.66 19.64
N LYS A 53 5.01 -10.20 19.07
CA LYS A 53 5.98 -9.48 18.27
C LYS A 53 6.43 -10.29 17.07
N ALA A 54 6.63 -9.64 15.93
CA ALA A 54 7.19 -10.30 14.76
C ALA A 54 8.69 -10.59 14.97
N PRO A 55 9.17 -11.81 14.67
CA PRO A 55 10.60 -12.09 14.68
C PRO A 55 11.29 -11.37 13.50
N LEU A 56 12.52 -10.92 13.70
CA LEU A 56 13.26 -10.08 12.74
C LEU A 56 13.47 -10.77 11.39
N ASP A 57 13.55 -12.10 11.37
CA ASP A 57 13.80 -12.94 10.21
C ASP A 57 12.52 -13.41 9.49
N ILE A 58 11.32 -12.92 9.87
CA ILE A 58 10.03 -13.40 9.31
C ILE A 58 9.88 -13.21 7.79
N PHE A 59 10.70 -12.35 7.19
CA PHE A 59 10.75 -12.11 5.74
C PHE A 59 11.91 -12.83 5.05
N TYR A 60 12.76 -13.54 5.79
CA TYR A 60 13.89 -14.27 5.22
C TYR A 60 13.39 -15.55 4.56
N LYS A 61 14.04 -15.91 3.44
CA LYS A 61 13.68 -17.09 2.65
C LYS A 61 13.69 -18.39 3.45
N ASP A 62 14.59 -18.51 4.44
CA ASP A 62 14.78 -19.74 5.20
C ASP A 62 13.96 -19.80 6.50
N PHE A 63 13.09 -18.80 6.74
CA PHE A 63 12.21 -18.75 7.90
C PHE A 63 11.36 -20.02 8.01
N LYS A 64 11.32 -20.62 9.20
CA LYS A 64 10.59 -21.88 9.42
C LYS A 64 9.11 -21.63 9.65
N ILE A 65 8.29 -22.11 8.71
CA ILE A 65 6.85 -21.91 8.69
C ILE A 65 6.11 -23.16 9.17
N GLY A 66 5.05 -22.92 9.95
CA GLY A 66 4.06 -23.92 10.29
C GLY A 66 4.25 -24.54 11.66
N PRO A 67 3.15 -25.04 12.25
CA PRO A 67 3.16 -25.69 13.54
C PRO A 67 3.88 -27.04 13.49
N ALA A 68 4.26 -27.56 14.66
CA ALA A 68 4.71 -28.93 14.78
C ALA A 68 3.57 -29.90 14.47
N LEU A 69 3.84 -30.94 13.69
CA LEU A 69 2.88 -32.00 13.38
C LEU A 69 3.13 -33.20 14.29
N TYR A 70 2.12 -33.55 15.06
CA TYR A 70 2.01 -34.79 15.81
C TYR A 70 0.99 -35.69 15.14
N VAL A 71 1.26 -37.00 15.17
CA VAL A 71 0.33 -38.02 14.74
C VAL A 71 0.20 -39.02 15.88
N LYS A 72 -1.02 -39.18 16.39
CA LYS A 72 -1.30 -40.06 17.54
C LYS A 72 -0.32 -39.77 18.69
N ARG A 73 -0.09 -38.49 18.99
CA ARG A 73 0.79 -37.99 20.06
C ARG A 73 2.29 -38.21 19.85
N VAL A 74 2.71 -38.65 18.67
CA VAL A 74 4.12 -38.78 18.28
C VAL A 74 4.49 -37.63 17.36
N GLN A 75 5.53 -36.87 17.70
CA GLN A 75 6.02 -35.78 16.86
C GLN A 75 6.61 -36.35 15.57
N ILE A 76 6.09 -35.87 14.44
CA ILE A 76 6.54 -36.28 13.10
C ILE A 76 7.40 -35.19 12.47
N MET A 77 7.03 -33.92 12.65
CA MET A 77 7.74 -32.77 12.07
C MET A 77 7.71 -31.58 13.02
N ASP A 78 8.83 -30.86 13.13
CA ASP A 78 8.92 -29.65 13.96
C ASP A 78 8.21 -28.45 13.31
N HIS A 79 8.26 -28.38 11.98
CA HIS A 79 7.66 -27.31 11.19
C HIS A 79 6.95 -27.89 9.97
N CYS A 80 5.62 -27.87 9.98
CA CYS A 80 4.77 -28.38 8.93
C CYS A 80 4.03 -27.23 8.20
N GLU A 81 4.70 -26.63 7.21
CA GLU A 81 4.14 -25.56 6.38
C GLU A 81 2.88 -26.00 5.62
N GLN A 82 2.70 -27.30 5.35
CA GLN A 82 1.51 -27.83 4.67
C GLN A 82 0.23 -27.63 5.50
N LEU A 83 0.33 -27.35 6.80
CA LEU A 83 -0.83 -27.13 7.67
C LEU A 83 -1.30 -25.68 7.70
N ILE A 84 -0.55 -24.72 7.19
CA ILE A 84 -0.89 -23.31 7.34
C ILE A 84 -0.56 -22.50 6.07
N PRO A 85 -1.38 -21.51 5.68
CA PRO A 85 -1.04 -20.68 4.53
C PRO A 85 0.08 -19.68 4.87
N HIS A 86 0.79 -19.23 3.85
CA HIS A 86 1.97 -18.37 3.97
C HIS A 86 1.69 -17.01 4.65
N ASN A 87 0.49 -16.46 4.45
CA ASN A 87 0.03 -15.21 5.08
C ASN A 87 -0.30 -15.36 6.57
N LEU A 88 -0.14 -16.56 7.14
CA LEU A 88 -0.25 -16.85 8.58
C LEU A 88 1.05 -17.45 9.14
N ARG A 89 2.19 -17.26 8.45
CA ARG A 89 3.49 -17.83 8.83
C ARG A 89 4.00 -17.45 10.22
N PHE A 90 3.45 -16.40 10.82
CA PHE A 90 3.77 -15.98 12.18
C PHE A 90 3.23 -16.94 13.25
N VAL A 91 2.22 -17.77 12.95
CA VAL A 91 1.59 -18.65 13.94
C VAL A 91 2.56 -19.74 14.40
N LYS A 92 2.64 -19.91 15.72
CA LYS A 92 3.39 -20.98 16.39
C LYS A 92 2.42 -21.99 16.99
N GLY A 93 2.90 -23.18 17.35
CA GLY A 93 2.05 -24.20 17.96
C GLY A 93 2.26 -25.59 17.42
N LEU A 94 1.25 -26.42 17.62
CA LEU A 94 1.21 -27.79 17.11
C LEU A 94 -0.19 -28.20 16.64
N VAL A 95 -0.21 -29.26 15.86
CA VAL A 95 -1.41 -30.01 15.49
C VAL A 95 -1.15 -31.50 15.74
N ASP A 96 -2.01 -32.14 16.53
CA ASP A 96 -2.01 -33.58 16.79
C ASP A 96 -3.19 -34.24 16.07
N SER A 97 -2.89 -34.98 15.00
CA SER A 97 -3.89 -35.66 14.17
C SER A 97 -4.01 -37.14 14.52
N SER A 98 -5.25 -37.61 14.65
CA SER A 98 -5.57 -39.03 14.78
C SER A 98 -5.64 -39.74 13.43
N ASP A 99 -5.96 -38.99 12.37
CA ASP A 99 -6.29 -39.50 11.03
C ASP A 99 -5.08 -39.69 10.11
N LEU A 100 -4.00 -38.95 10.35
CA LEU A 100 -2.78 -39.08 9.55
C LEU A 100 -2.02 -40.37 9.93
N PRO A 101 -1.30 -40.99 8.98
CA PRO A 101 -0.48 -42.17 9.27
C PRO A 101 0.87 -41.75 9.89
N LEU A 102 1.43 -42.58 10.77
CA LEU A 102 2.70 -42.28 11.48
C LEU A 102 3.91 -42.17 10.53
N ASN A 103 3.88 -42.86 9.38
CA ASN A 103 4.95 -42.87 8.39
C ASN A 103 4.80 -41.74 7.34
N VAL A 104 4.12 -40.66 7.67
CA VAL A 104 3.87 -39.56 6.74
C VAL A 104 5.13 -38.72 6.50
N SER A 105 5.47 -38.50 5.23
CA SER A 105 6.57 -37.63 4.80
C SER A 105 6.06 -36.27 4.31
N ARG A 106 6.95 -35.29 4.12
CA ARG A 106 6.57 -33.97 3.57
C ARG A 106 5.91 -34.08 2.19
N GLU A 107 6.45 -34.96 1.34
CA GLU A 107 5.91 -35.24 0.01
C GLU A 107 4.50 -35.82 0.08
N MET A 108 4.27 -36.75 1.02
CA MET A 108 2.93 -37.32 1.22
C MET A 108 1.90 -36.28 1.66
N LEU A 109 2.30 -35.25 2.42
CA LEU A 109 1.40 -34.21 2.93
C LEU A 109 0.95 -33.22 1.85
N GLN A 110 1.79 -32.89 0.86
CA GLN A 110 1.52 -31.83 -0.12
C GLN A 110 0.23 -32.06 -0.93
N ASN A 111 -0.15 -33.32 -1.16
CA ASN A 111 -1.36 -33.69 -1.91
C ASN A 111 -2.34 -34.51 -1.06
N ASN A 112 -2.29 -34.35 0.27
CA ASN A 112 -3.12 -35.11 1.17
C ASN A 112 -4.43 -34.38 1.50
N ARG A 113 -5.56 -35.07 1.24
CA ARG A 113 -6.89 -34.54 1.53
C ARG A 113 -7.11 -34.19 3.00
N GLN A 114 -6.60 -34.99 3.94
CA GLN A 114 -6.74 -34.71 5.37
C GLN A 114 -5.91 -33.50 5.78
N THR A 115 -4.69 -33.37 5.27
CA THR A 115 -3.85 -32.17 5.49
C THR A 115 -4.55 -30.91 5.02
N GLU A 116 -5.17 -30.92 3.84
CA GLU A 116 -5.95 -29.77 3.36
C GLU A 116 -7.20 -29.48 4.21
N ILE A 117 -7.90 -30.51 4.71
CA ILE A 117 -9.02 -30.33 5.64
C ILE A 117 -8.54 -29.67 6.94
N ILE A 118 -7.44 -30.17 7.52
CA ILE A 118 -6.85 -29.63 8.74
C ILE A 118 -6.44 -28.17 8.52
N LYS A 119 -5.69 -27.90 7.44
CA LYS A 119 -5.25 -26.55 7.06
C LYS A 119 -6.41 -25.58 6.95
N ASN A 120 -7.47 -25.95 6.25
CA ASN A 120 -8.65 -25.09 6.08
C ASN A 120 -9.36 -24.82 7.42
N ASN A 121 -9.49 -25.82 8.28
CA ASN A 121 -10.09 -25.67 9.60
C ASN A 121 -9.27 -24.74 10.50
N ILE A 122 -7.96 -24.96 10.62
CA ILE A 122 -7.11 -24.12 11.49
C ILE A 122 -7.00 -22.70 10.93
N THR A 123 -6.91 -22.54 9.60
CA THR A 123 -6.87 -21.22 8.96
C THR A 123 -8.12 -20.42 9.29
N LYS A 124 -9.30 -21.04 9.11
CA LYS A 124 -10.57 -20.41 9.50
C LYS A 124 -10.55 -20.04 10.99
N LYS A 125 -10.05 -20.93 11.85
CA LYS A 125 -10.06 -20.67 13.29
C LYS A 125 -9.13 -19.55 13.72
N ILE A 126 -7.99 -19.40 13.06
CA ILE A 126 -7.08 -18.26 13.24
C ILE A 126 -7.76 -16.95 12.81
N LEU A 127 -8.36 -16.92 11.61
CA LEU A 127 -9.05 -15.71 11.13
C LEU A 127 -10.25 -15.33 12.00
N ASP A 128 -11.05 -16.30 12.46
CA ASP A 128 -12.16 -16.08 13.39
C ASP A 128 -11.64 -15.47 14.71
N SER A 129 -10.53 -15.99 15.26
CA SER A 129 -9.93 -15.45 16.49
C SER A 129 -9.37 -14.03 16.31
N LEU A 130 -8.81 -13.72 15.14
CA LEU A 130 -8.39 -12.36 14.81
C LEU A 130 -9.58 -11.41 14.70
N ALA A 131 -10.70 -11.85 14.11
CA ALA A 131 -11.92 -11.06 14.03
C ALA A 131 -12.51 -10.80 15.44
N GLU A 132 -12.48 -11.81 16.31
CA GLU A 132 -12.88 -11.67 17.71
C GLU A 132 -11.99 -10.65 18.45
N MET A 133 -10.67 -10.73 18.30
CA MET A 133 -9.73 -9.75 18.86
C MET A 133 -10.03 -8.34 18.35
N LYS A 134 -10.27 -8.18 17.04
CA LYS A 134 -10.61 -6.89 16.44
C LYS A 134 -11.87 -6.28 17.05
N ASN A 135 -12.90 -7.09 17.28
CA ASN A 135 -14.20 -6.62 17.74
C ASN A 135 -14.27 -6.40 19.26
N ASN A 136 -13.57 -7.21 20.05
CA ASN A 136 -13.70 -7.23 21.50
C ASN A 136 -12.47 -6.66 22.23
N GLU A 137 -11.30 -6.64 21.58
CA GLU A 137 -10.00 -6.29 22.16
C GLU A 137 -9.21 -5.37 21.20
N TYR A 138 -9.86 -4.34 20.64
CA TYR A 138 -9.33 -3.55 19.52
C TYR A 138 -7.91 -3.01 19.72
N GLU A 139 -7.55 -2.54 20.92
CA GLU A 139 -6.19 -2.07 21.23
C GLU A 139 -5.15 -3.19 21.07
N LYS A 140 -5.46 -4.41 21.54
CA LYS A 140 -4.59 -5.58 21.35
C LYS A 140 -4.52 -5.97 19.88
N TYR A 141 -5.65 -5.88 19.17
CA TYR A 141 -5.69 -6.15 17.74
C TYR A 141 -4.84 -5.15 16.94
N LEU A 142 -4.83 -3.87 17.33
CA LEU A 142 -4.00 -2.85 16.70
C LEU A 142 -2.51 -3.16 16.87
N ILE A 143 -2.09 -3.61 18.06
CA ILE A 143 -0.70 -4.07 18.30
C ILE A 143 -0.37 -5.25 17.38
N PHE A 144 -1.24 -6.26 17.31
CA PHE A 144 -1.09 -7.38 16.37
C PHE A 144 -0.98 -6.90 14.92
N PHE A 145 -1.85 -5.98 14.50
CA PHE A 145 -1.91 -5.50 13.12
C PHE A 145 -0.65 -4.70 12.75
N ASN A 146 -0.06 -3.95 13.68
CA ASN A 146 1.20 -3.26 13.44
C ASN A 146 2.38 -4.23 13.21
N GLU A 147 2.36 -5.39 13.86
CA GLU A 147 3.43 -6.40 13.72
C GLU A 147 3.22 -7.31 12.49
N PHE A 148 1.96 -7.67 12.18
CA PHE A 148 1.64 -8.72 11.21
C PHE A 148 0.70 -8.30 10.08
N GLY A 149 0.22 -7.06 10.06
CA GLY A 149 -0.73 -6.56 9.06
C GLY A 149 -0.21 -6.67 7.64
N ARG A 150 1.07 -6.33 7.40
CA ARG A 150 1.74 -6.53 6.09
C ARG A 150 1.68 -7.99 5.64
N ILE A 151 1.94 -8.92 6.55
CA ILE A 151 1.92 -10.37 6.27
C ILE A 151 0.50 -10.85 5.98
N LEU A 152 -0.47 -10.37 6.75
CA LEU A 152 -1.87 -10.71 6.58
C LEU A 152 -2.39 -10.26 5.21
N LYS A 153 -2.00 -9.06 4.76
CA LYS A 153 -2.35 -8.50 3.43
C LYS A 153 -1.95 -9.41 2.27
N GLU A 154 -0.81 -10.10 2.34
CA GLU A 154 -0.36 -11.06 1.31
C GLU A 154 -1.44 -12.12 1.01
N GLY A 155 -2.27 -12.46 2.00
CA GLY A 155 -3.36 -13.41 1.86
C GLY A 155 -4.44 -12.99 0.85
N LEU A 156 -4.57 -11.69 0.53
CA LEU A 156 -5.47 -11.23 -0.52
C LEU A 156 -5.05 -11.69 -1.92
N HIS A 157 -3.75 -11.94 -2.12
CA HIS A 157 -3.19 -12.44 -3.38
C HIS A 157 -3.10 -13.97 -3.43
N TYR A 158 -2.75 -14.61 -2.31
CA TYR A 158 -2.49 -16.05 -2.28
C TYR A 158 -3.69 -16.90 -1.83
N ASP A 159 -4.65 -16.34 -1.08
CA ASP A 159 -5.76 -17.07 -0.47
C ASP A 159 -7.13 -16.61 -1.00
N TYR A 160 -7.36 -16.89 -2.28
CA TYR A 160 -8.59 -16.48 -2.98
C TYR A 160 -9.88 -16.95 -2.29
N ALA A 161 -9.85 -18.10 -1.61
CA ALA A 161 -11.02 -18.66 -0.94
C ALA A 161 -11.44 -17.86 0.30
N ARG A 162 -10.49 -17.16 0.94
CA ARG A 162 -10.71 -16.41 2.19
C ARG A 162 -10.37 -14.93 2.07
N LYS A 163 -10.08 -14.44 0.87
CA LYS A 163 -9.70 -13.04 0.62
C LYS A 163 -10.66 -12.01 1.24
N GLU A 164 -11.97 -12.26 1.25
CA GLU A 164 -12.93 -11.34 1.89
C GLU A 164 -12.82 -11.34 3.41
N MET A 165 -12.69 -12.52 4.04
CA MET A 165 -12.46 -12.61 5.49
C MET A 165 -11.15 -11.93 5.88
N ILE A 166 -10.10 -12.07 5.06
CA ILE A 166 -8.81 -11.41 5.28
C ILE A 166 -8.96 -9.89 5.11
N ALA A 167 -9.68 -9.44 4.08
CA ALA A 167 -9.94 -8.01 3.85
C ALA A 167 -10.73 -7.37 5.00
N ASP A 168 -11.68 -8.10 5.60
CA ASP A 168 -12.44 -7.66 6.78
C ASP A 168 -11.56 -7.44 8.01
N LEU A 169 -10.36 -8.05 8.07
CA LEU A 169 -9.40 -7.87 9.15
C LEU A 169 -8.50 -6.64 8.94
N LEU A 170 -8.37 -6.14 7.71
CA LEU A 170 -7.44 -5.06 7.41
C LEU A 170 -7.89 -3.72 8.00
N LEU A 171 -6.88 -2.92 8.37
CA LEU A 171 -7.01 -1.57 8.90
C LEU A 171 -6.16 -0.60 8.07
N PHE A 172 -6.66 0.61 7.85
CA PHE A 172 -6.03 1.61 7.00
C PHE A 172 -6.06 2.99 7.65
N HIS A 173 -5.05 3.81 7.42
CA HIS A 173 -5.22 5.24 7.60
C HIS A 173 -6.06 5.80 6.45
N SER A 174 -6.72 6.93 6.66
CA SER A 174 -7.60 7.56 5.67
C SER A 174 -7.66 9.07 5.85
N THR A 175 -8.04 9.79 4.79
CA THR A 175 -8.34 11.24 4.85
C THR A 175 -9.44 11.59 5.85
N LYS A 176 -10.29 10.63 6.26
CA LYS A 176 -11.37 10.83 7.23
C LYS A 176 -11.11 10.23 8.60
N THR A 177 -9.94 9.63 8.85
CA THR A 177 -9.59 9.08 10.18
C THR A 177 -8.84 10.06 11.04
N GLU A 178 -9.21 10.13 12.33
CA GLU A 178 -8.42 10.82 13.35
C GLU A 178 -7.12 10.05 13.69
N LYS A 179 -6.16 10.76 14.30
CA LYS A 179 -4.88 10.16 14.69
C LYS A 179 -5.08 9.02 15.70
N GLY A 180 -4.58 7.83 15.36
CA GLY A 180 -4.67 6.63 16.21
C GLY A 180 -5.93 5.79 15.97
N ILE A 181 -6.87 6.26 15.15
CA ILE A 181 -8.02 5.49 14.70
C ILE A 181 -7.74 5.02 13.27
N LEU A 182 -7.99 3.74 12.99
CA LEU A 182 -7.86 3.18 11.65
C LEU A 182 -9.23 2.87 11.07
N ARG A 183 -9.31 2.94 9.75
CA ARG A 183 -10.48 2.66 8.95
C ARG A 183 -10.55 1.19 8.57
N THR A 184 -11.73 0.58 8.67
CA THR A 184 -11.99 -0.72 8.04
C THR A 184 -12.56 -0.52 6.63
N LEU A 185 -12.40 -1.51 5.75
CA LEU A 185 -13.03 -1.47 4.43
C LEU A 185 -14.56 -1.48 4.52
N HIS A 186 -15.12 -2.12 5.55
CA HIS A 186 -16.55 -2.10 5.81
C HIS A 186 -17.04 -0.68 6.07
N ASP A 187 -16.38 0.07 6.96
CA ASP A 187 -16.78 1.42 7.31
C ASP A 187 -16.57 2.39 6.15
N TYR A 188 -15.51 2.18 5.34
CA TYR A 188 -15.29 2.92 4.10
C TYR A 188 -16.50 2.75 3.16
N ILE A 189 -16.91 1.51 2.88
CA ILE A 189 -18.07 1.23 2.00
C ILE A 189 -19.34 1.88 2.53
N HIS A 190 -19.57 1.85 3.84
CA HIS A 190 -20.77 2.46 4.44
C HIS A 190 -20.80 3.99 4.33
N ALA A 191 -19.63 4.63 4.26
CA ALA A 191 -19.51 6.07 4.10
C ALA A 191 -19.32 6.52 2.64
N MET A 192 -19.31 5.58 1.68
CA MET A 192 -19.21 5.91 0.26
C MET A 192 -20.39 6.78 -0.17
N LYS A 193 -20.11 7.72 -1.07
CA LYS A 193 -21.16 8.54 -1.68
C LYS A 193 -22.07 7.68 -2.58
N PRO A 194 -23.34 8.07 -2.78
CA PRO A 194 -24.29 7.27 -3.57
C PRO A 194 -23.84 6.95 -5.01
N ASP A 195 -23.04 7.83 -5.61
CA ASP A 195 -22.51 7.71 -6.97
C ASP A 195 -21.10 7.11 -7.03
N GLN A 196 -20.46 6.87 -5.88
CA GLN A 196 -19.12 6.34 -5.79
C GLN A 196 -19.06 4.84 -6.13
N LYS A 197 -18.25 4.50 -7.12
CA LYS A 197 -18.10 3.12 -7.62
C LYS A 197 -16.84 2.41 -7.13
N GLU A 198 -15.82 3.17 -6.75
CA GLU A 198 -14.48 2.66 -6.48
C GLU A 198 -14.01 3.09 -5.08
N ILE A 199 -13.15 2.26 -4.49
CA ILE A 199 -12.43 2.57 -3.25
C ILE A 199 -11.14 3.29 -3.64
N TYR A 200 -11.02 4.56 -3.27
CA TYR A 200 -9.85 5.36 -3.61
C TYR A 200 -8.72 5.12 -2.62
N TYR A 201 -7.50 4.97 -3.13
CA TYR A 201 -6.32 4.81 -2.32
C TYR A 201 -5.11 5.55 -2.89
N ILE A 202 -4.16 5.89 -2.02
CA ILE A 202 -2.83 6.39 -2.38
C ILE A 202 -1.76 5.59 -1.65
N THR A 203 -0.67 5.35 -2.35
CA THR A 203 0.49 4.62 -1.83
C THR A 203 1.68 5.54 -1.55
N GLY A 204 2.39 5.32 -0.44
CA GLY A 204 3.56 6.12 -0.06
C GLY A 204 4.31 5.57 1.15
N ASN A 205 5.48 6.12 1.48
CA ASN A 205 6.32 5.58 2.56
C ASN A 205 5.98 6.15 3.94
N LEU A 206 5.56 7.40 3.98
CA LEU A 206 5.30 8.15 5.20
C LEU A 206 3.89 8.72 5.13
N LEU A 207 3.13 8.50 6.20
CA LEU A 207 1.77 9.01 6.32
C LEU A 207 1.75 10.55 6.21
N ASP A 208 2.71 11.23 6.83
CA ASP A 208 2.79 12.70 6.83
C ASP A 208 3.03 13.29 5.43
N ASP A 209 3.69 12.56 4.54
CA ASP A 209 3.90 12.97 3.15
C ASP A 209 2.62 12.74 2.33
N LEU A 210 1.95 11.61 2.56
CA LEU A 210 0.69 11.29 1.88
C LEU A 210 -0.41 12.28 2.21
N ILE A 211 -0.54 12.70 3.47
CA ILE A 211 -1.57 13.67 3.89
C ILE A 211 -1.40 15.02 3.17
N LYS A 212 -0.19 15.39 2.80
CA LYS A 212 0.13 16.66 2.10
C LYS A 212 0.18 16.52 0.58
N SER A 213 -0.22 15.36 0.07
CA SER A 213 -0.02 15.02 -1.32
C SER A 213 -0.98 15.79 -2.24
N PRO A 214 -0.50 16.37 -3.35
CA PRO A 214 -1.34 17.11 -4.29
C PRO A 214 -2.43 16.24 -4.93
N TYR A 215 -2.22 14.92 -5.00
CA TYR A 215 -3.21 13.98 -5.53
C TYR A 215 -4.51 13.94 -4.70
N LEU A 216 -4.48 14.42 -3.45
CA LEU A 216 -5.66 14.43 -2.56
C LEU A 216 -6.56 15.64 -2.74
N GLU A 217 -6.08 16.72 -3.34
CA GLU A 217 -6.73 18.04 -3.27
C GLU A 217 -8.19 18.00 -3.71
N MET A 218 -8.48 17.46 -4.89
CA MET A 218 -9.85 17.36 -5.38
C MET A 218 -10.69 16.36 -4.59
N PHE A 219 -10.09 15.28 -4.08
CA PHE A 219 -10.80 14.30 -3.24
C PHE A 219 -11.24 14.93 -1.92
N ILE A 220 -10.39 15.75 -1.31
CA ILE A 220 -10.72 16.49 -0.09
C ILE A 220 -11.79 17.54 -0.38
N ASP A 221 -11.63 18.34 -1.44
CA ASP A 221 -12.59 19.37 -1.84
C ASP A 221 -13.99 18.79 -2.09
N LYS A 222 -14.03 17.66 -2.79
CA LYS A 222 -15.25 16.94 -3.10
C LYS A 222 -15.64 15.94 -2.02
N ASP A 223 -15.02 15.93 -0.84
CA ASP A 223 -15.33 15.05 0.30
C ASP A 223 -15.37 13.53 -0.01
N TYR A 224 -14.51 13.06 -0.93
CA TYR A 224 -14.27 11.64 -1.16
C TYR A 224 -13.17 11.11 -0.24
N GLU A 225 -13.45 10.00 0.41
CA GLU A 225 -12.49 9.35 1.30
C GLU A 225 -11.40 8.63 0.50
N VAL A 226 -10.13 8.80 0.90
CA VAL A 226 -8.97 8.11 0.30
C VAL A 226 -8.24 7.33 1.39
N LEU A 227 -7.97 6.04 1.14
CA LEU A 227 -7.17 5.19 2.00
C LEU A 227 -5.67 5.42 1.78
N PHE A 228 -4.90 5.48 2.86
CA PHE A 228 -3.44 5.56 2.82
C PHE A 228 -2.84 4.16 2.97
N MET A 229 -2.02 3.78 1.99
CA MET A 229 -1.42 2.47 1.87
C MET A 229 0.11 2.59 1.94
N LEU A 230 0.67 2.14 3.07
CA LEU A 230 2.07 2.41 3.43
C LEU A 230 3.02 1.27 3.05
N ASP A 231 2.50 0.07 2.80
CA ASP A 231 3.34 -1.08 2.48
C ASP A 231 3.75 -1.06 0.99
N ASP A 232 4.92 -1.63 0.72
CA ASP A 232 5.50 -1.78 -0.62
C ASP A 232 4.65 -2.70 -1.52
N ILE A 233 3.99 -3.69 -0.92
CA ILE A 233 3.14 -4.67 -1.62
C ILE A 233 1.71 -4.18 -1.89
N ASP A 234 1.30 -3.05 -1.30
CA ASP A 234 -0.10 -2.63 -1.30
C ASP A 234 -0.64 -2.45 -2.74
N ASP A 235 0.10 -1.74 -3.59
CA ASP A 235 -0.36 -1.49 -4.95
C ASP A 235 -0.51 -2.78 -5.78
N LEU A 236 0.42 -3.73 -5.63
CA LEU A 236 0.34 -5.03 -6.29
C LEU A 236 -0.90 -5.82 -5.86
N ILE A 237 -1.23 -5.76 -4.59
CA ILE A 237 -2.37 -6.46 -4.01
C ILE A 237 -3.68 -5.80 -4.45
N PHE A 238 -3.82 -4.50 -4.22
CA PHE A 238 -5.09 -3.80 -4.35
C PHE A 238 -5.47 -3.48 -5.80
N SER A 239 -4.50 -3.31 -6.70
CA SER A 239 -4.77 -3.05 -8.13
C SER A 239 -5.66 -4.09 -8.80
N ASN A 240 -5.61 -5.34 -8.35
CA ASN A 240 -6.41 -6.46 -8.87
C ASN A 240 -7.45 -6.99 -7.88
N PHE A 241 -7.57 -6.38 -6.70
CA PHE A 241 -8.49 -6.82 -5.67
C PHE A 241 -9.84 -6.09 -5.79
N GLU A 242 -10.90 -6.82 -5.46
CA GLU A 242 -12.26 -6.31 -5.36
C GLU A 242 -12.84 -6.73 -4.02
N TYR A 243 -13.46 -5.79 -3.32
CA TYR A 243 -14.09 -6.03 -2.03
C TYR A 243 -15.57 -5.70 -2.13
N LYS A 244 -16.44 -6.70 -1.93
CA LYS A 244 -17.91 -6.54 -1.97
C LYS A 244 -18.43 -5.83 -3.24
N GLY A 245 -17.90 -6.19 -4.41
CA GLY A 245 -18.31 -5.55 -5.67
C GLY A 245 -17.56 -4.26 -6.03
N LYS A 246 -16.71 -3.74 -5.13
CA LYS A 246 -16.03 -2.46 -5.29
C LYS A 246 -14.57 -2.66 -5.64
N LYS A 247 -14.15 -2.10 -6.78
CA LYS A 247 -12.76 -2.08 -7.22
C LYS A 247 -11.98 -1.01 -6.47
N PHE A 248 -10.68 -1.22 -6.34
CA PHE A 248 -9.76 -0.21 -5.82
C PHE A 248 -9.20 0.62 -6.97
N LYS A 249 -9.12 1.93 -6.78
CA LYS A 249 -8.56 2.87 -7.74
C LYS A 249 -7.46 3.69 -7.07
N SER A 250 -6.24 3.53 -7.60
CA SER A 250 -5.11 4.36 -7.19
C SER A 250 -5.31 5.78 -7.67
N ILE A 251 -5.16 6.77 -6.78
CA ILE A 251 -5.31 8.17 -7.16
C ILE A 251 -4.10 8.76 -7.88
N ILE A 252 -2.98 8.02 -7.91
CA ILE A 252 -1.72 8.40 -8.58
C ILE A 252 -1.56 7.75 -9.97
N LYS A 253 -2.61 7.11 -10.49
CA LYS A 253 -2.59 6.40 -11.77
C LYS A 253 -3.83 6.65 -12.61
N GLY A 254 -3.65 6.50 -13.92
CA GLY A 254 -4.73 6.58 -14.89
C GLY A 254 -5.39 7.95 -14.91
N GLU A 255 -6.52 8.05 -15.61
CA GLU A 255 -7.37 9.24 -15.57
C GLU A 255 -8.37 9.13 -14.42
N ILE A 256 -8.64 10.26 -13.77
CA ILE A 256 -9.59 10.38 -12.66
C ILE A 256 -10.50 11.55 -12.96
N SER A 257 -11.80 11.31 -12.86
CA SER A 257 -12.85 12.33 -12.83
C SER A 257 -13.78 11.96 -11.70
N ILE A 258 -13.91 12.83 -10.70
CA ILE A 258 -14.64 12.55 -9.48
C ILE A 258 -16.15 12.61 -9.72
N ASP A 259 -16.60 13.58 -10.52
CA ASP A 259 -18.01 13.76 -10.87
C ASP A 259 -18.22 14.21 -12.34
N LYS A 260 -19.49 14.40 -12.71
CA LYS A 260 -19.87 14.82 -14.07
C LYS A 260 -19.57 16.29 -14.37
N GLU A 261 -19.68 17.16 -13.36
CA GLU A 261 -19.50 18.61 -13.51
C GLU A 261 -18.03 18.92 -13.75
N GLU A 262 -17.14 18.28 -12.98
CA GLU A 262 -15.70 18.31 -13.19
C GLU A 262 -15.35 17.86 -14.61
N LYS A 263 -15.97 16.78 -15.09
CA LYS A 263 -15.73 16.27 -16.44
C LYS A 263 -16.08 17.28 -17.54
N GLU A 264 -17.10 18.11 -17.35
CA GLU A 264 -17.46 19.18 -18.30
C GLU A 264 -16.46 20.35 -18.24
N SER A 265 -16.12 20.80 -17.03
CA SER A 265 -15.10 21.85 -16.81
C SER A 265 -13.73 21.50 -17.41
N LEU A 266 -13.32 20.23 -17.28
CA LEU A 266 -12.06 19.73 -17.84
C LEU A 266 -12.06 19.75 -19.38
N ARG A 267 -13.21 19.60 -20.04
CA ARG A 267 -13.31 19.65 -21.51
C ARG A 267 -13.06 21.05 -22.04
N GLU A 268 -13.70 22.05 -21.45
CA GLU A 268 -13.52 23.46 -21.84
C GLU A 268 -12.07 23.90 -21.63
N SER A 269 -11.49 23.52 -20.48
CA SER A 269 -10.07 23.78 -20.19
C SER A 269 -9.15 23.11 -21.22
N LYS A 270 -9.49 21.89 -21.67
CA LYS A 270 -8.67 21.13 -22.63
C LYS A 270 -8.61 21.82 -23.97
N GLU A 271 -9.73 22.38 -24.44
CA GLU A 271 -9.78 23.15 -25.68
C GLU A 271 -8.96 24.44 -25.57
N LYS A 272 -9.07 25.16 -24.45
CA LYS A 272 -8.29 26.39 -24.20
C LYS A 272 -6.77 26.16 -24.23
N PHE A 273 -6.30 25.10 -23.57
CA PHE A 273 -4.87 24.84 -23.41
C PHE A 273 -4.27 23.88 -24.43
N GLU A 274 -5.04 23.40 -25.41
CA GLU A 274 -4.62 22.33 -26.35
C GLU A 274 -3.25 22.58 -26.99
N LYS A 275 -3.04 23.78 -27.55
CA LYS A 275 -1.78 24.15 -28.22
C LYS A 275 -0.60 24.25 -27.25
N LEU A 276 -0.84 24.70 -26.02
CA LEU A 276 0.19 24.78 -24.97
C LEU A 276 0.57 23.38 -24.48
N LEU A 277 -0.42 22.49 -24.30
CA LEU A 277 -0.19 21.09 -23.93
C LEU A 277 0.67 20.38 -24.98
N MET A 278 0.37 20.58 -26.27
CA MET A 278 1.19 20.04 -27.37
C MET A 278 2.62 20.57 -27.30
N TYR A 279 2.81 21.87 -27.08
CA TYR A 279 4.15 22.46 -26.93
C TYR A 279 4.92 21.84 -25.75
N ILE A 280 4.31 21.75 -24.58
CA ILE A 280 4.93 21.17 -23.38
C ILE A 280 5.29 19.70 -23.64
N LYS A 281 4.40 18.95 -24.29
CA LYS A 281 4.64 17.55 -24.66
C LYS A 281 5.82 17.40 -25.61
N ASP A 282 5.91 18.25 -26.62
CA ASP A 282 7.03 18.21 -27.58
C ASP A 282 8.35 18.59 -26.91
N ALA A 283 8.35 19.57 -26.02
CA ALA A 283 9.51 19.99 -25.24
C ALA A 283 10.00 18.92 -24.26
N LEU A 284 9.08 18.12 -23.70
CA LEU A 284 9.35 17.09 -22.70
C LEU A 284 9.24 15.66 -23.23
N LYS A 285 9.21 15.46 -24.56
CA LYS A 285 8.98 14.15 -25.20
C LYS A 285 9.93 13.05 -24.75
N ASP A 286 11.14 13.42 -24.34
CA ASP A 286 12.18 12.51 -23.87
C ASP A 286 11.99 12.12 -22.39
N GLU A 287 11.18 12.89 -21.65
CA GLU A 287 11.00 12.74 -20.20
C GLU A 287 9.62 12.24 -19.81
N VAL A 288 8.58 12.64 -20.53
CA VAL A 288 7.19 12.28 -20.25
C VAL A 288 6.54 11.57 -21.44
N LYS A 289 5.58 10.71 -21.15
CA LYS A 289 4.80 9.97 -22.15
C LYS A 289 3.75 10.86 -22.79
N ASP A 290 3.09 11.66 -21.96
CA ASP A 290 2.00 12.54 -22.37
C ASP A 290 1.86 13.73 -21.43
N VAL A 291 1.13 14.75 -21.88
CA VAL A 291 0.81 15.95 -21.09
C VAL A 291 -0.68 16.24 -21.22
N ARG A 292 -1.38 16.33 -20.10
CA ARG A 292 -2.83 16.55 -20.11
C ARG A 292 -3.31 17.38 -18.91
N ILE A 293 -4.58 17.73 -18.94
CA ILE A 293 -5.24 18.43 -17.85
C ILE A 293 -5.57 17.44 -16.74
N SER A 294 -5.36 17.87 -15.50
CA SER A 294 -5.65 17.10 -14.31
C SER A 294 -7.09 17.25 -13.83
N GLY A 295 -7.73 16.13 -13.50
CA GLY A 295 -8.99 16.08 -12.74
C GLY A 295 -8.78 15.71 -11.26
N ARG A 296 -7.60 15.99 -10.70
CA ARG A 296 -7.29 15.71 -9.29
C ARG A 296 -6.60 16.86 -8.55
N LEU A 297 -6.12 17.85 -9.29
CA LEU A 297 -5.45 19.03 -8.75
C LEU A 297 -6.44 20.19 -8.59
N LYS A 298 -6.27 20.95 -7.52
CA LYS A 298 -7.03 22.18 -7.23
C LYS A 298 -6.11 23.37 -7.05
N ASP A 299 -5.12 23.24 -6.16
CA ASP A 299 -4.20 24.31 -5.78
C ASP A 299 -2.81 24.08 -6.39
N SER A 300 -2.34 22.84 -6.46
CA SER A 300 -1.03 22.54 -7.02
C SER A 300 -1.01 22.72 -8.54
N PRO A 301 0.12 23.17 -9.13
CA PRO A 301 0.21 23.42 -10.57
C PRO A 301 0.28 22.13 -11.40
N CYS A 302 0.93 21.08 -10.90
CA CYS A 302 1.18 19.89 -11.69
C CYS A 302 1.47 18.65 -10.84
N CYS A 303 1.33 17.48 -11.45
CA CYS A 303 1.72 16.20 -10.86
C CYS A 303 2.12 15.19 -11.95
N LEU A 304 2.74 14.07 -11.55
CA LEU A 304 3.12 12.98 -12.44
C LEU A 304 2.31 11.73 -12.14
N VAL A 305 1.75 11.09 -13.17
CA VAL A 305 1.00 9.85 -12.99
C VAL A 305 1.44 8.73 -13.91
N GLY A 306 1.35 7.51 -13.40
CA GLY A 306 1.48 6.31 -14.21
C GLY A 306 0.20 6.02 -15.00
N ASP A 307 0.31 5.17 -16.01
CA ASP A 307 -0.86 4.61 -16.68
C ASP A 307 -1.60 3.63 -15.76
N GLU A 308 -2.82 3.26 -16.17
CA GLU A 308 -3.51 2.13 -15.54
C GLU A 308 -2.70 0.85 -15.74
N GLY A 309 -2.45 0.13 -14.63
CA GLY A 309 -1.67 -1.11 -14.64
C GLY A 309 -0.16 -0.94 -14.62
N ASP A 310 0.36 0.29 -14.64
CA ASP A 310 1.77 0.52 -14.34
C ASP A 310 2.09 0.14 -12.90
N LEU A 311 3.34 -0.28 -12.66
CA LEU A 311 3.84 -0.48 -11.31
C LEU A 311 3.93 0.88 -10.61
N ASP A 312 3.66 0.92 -9.30
CA ASP A 312 3.98 2.13 -8.55
C ASP A 312 5.52 2.37 -8.54
N PRO A 313 5.98 3.62 -8.41
CA PRO A 313 7.41 3.94 -8.42
C PRO A 313 8.22 3.25 -7.32
N ARG A 314 7.57 2.84 -6.22
CA ARG A 314 8.23 2.17 -5.08
C ARG A 314 8.54 0.72 -5.42
N MET A 315 7.58 0.03 -6.02
CA MET A 315 7.71 -1.33 -6.52
C MET A 315 8.77 -1.41 -7.63
N GLU A 316 8.79 -0.44 -8.55
CA GLU A 316 9.86 -0.36 -9.55
C GLU A 316 11.24 -0.26 -8.90
N LYS A 317 11.39 0.61 -7.89
CA LYS A 317 12.65 0.77 -7.15
C LYS A 317 13.03 -0.50 -6.39
N LEU A 318 12.07 -1.16 -5.75
CA LEU A 318 12.27 -2.43 -5.04
C LEU A 318 12.77 -3.52 -6.00
N LEU A 319 12.07 -3.73 -7.12
CA LEU A 319 12.44 -4.74 -8.12
C LEU A 319 13.84 -4.46 -8.71
N LYS A 320 14.14 -3.20 -9.05
CA LYS A 320 15.49 -2.81 -9.50
C LYS A 320 16.56 -3.11 -8.45
N SER A 321 16.28 -2.84 -7.17
CA SER A 321 17.21 -3.15 -6.06
C SER A 321 17.44 -4.66 -5.88
N MET A 322 16.47 -5.49 -6.27
CA MET A 322 16.56 -6.94 -6.31
C MET A 322 17.26 -7.47 -7.58
N GLY A 323 17.78 -6.58 -8.44
CA GLY A 323 18.46 -6.93 -9.69
C GLY A 323 17.51 -7.32 -10.82
N GLN A 324 16.21 -7.04 -10.72
CA GLN A 324 15.28 -7.20 -11.83
C GLN A 324 15.46 -6.06 -12.83
N ASP A 325 15.50 -6.40 -14.11
CA ASP A 325 15.54 -5.42 -15.20
C ASP A 325 14.12 -4.89 -15.44
N ILE A 326 13.80 -3.76 -14.82
CA ILE A 326 12.51 -3.07 -14.98
C ILE A 326 12.71 -1.92 -15.96
N PRO A 327 12.09 -1.97 -17.17
CA PRO A 327 12.17 -0.89 -18.14
C PRO A 327 11.71 0.43 -17.52
N GLU A 328 12.45 1.51 -17.80
CA GLU A 328 12.03 2.85 -17.40
C GLU A 328 10.75 3.24 -18.16
N ARG A 329 9.68 3.53 -17.42
CA ARG A 329 8.40 3.98 -17.98
C ARG A 329 8.26 5.49 -17.82
N LYS A 330 8.02 6.17 -18.94
CA LYS A 330 7.70 7.59 -18.93
C LYS A 330 6.31 7.80 -18.35
N LYS A 331 6.17 8.76 -17.44
CA LYS A 331 4.91 9.12 -16.79
C LYS A 331 4.15 10.17 -17.60
N ILE A 332 2.90 10.41 -17.23
CA ILE A 332 2.06 11.47 -17.77
C ILE A 332 2.19 12.69 -16.86
N LEU A 333 2.56 13.84 -17.42
CA LEU A 333 2.52 15.12 -16.71
C LEU A 333 1.10 15.66 -16.77
N GLU A 334 0.48 15.81 -15.61
CA GLU A 334 -0.80 16.48 -15.50
C GLU A 334 -0.64 17.89 -14.99
N ILE A 335 -1.36 18.82 -15.62
CA ILE A 335 -1.36 20.24 -15.26
C ILE A 335 -2.73 20.67 -14.73
N ASN A 336 -2.71 21.58 -13.76
CA ASN A 336 -3.91 22.20 -13.22
C ASN A 336 -4.28 23.43 -14.07
N PRO A 337 -5.38 23.39 -14.83
CA PRO A 337 -5.76 24.48 -15.72
C PRO A 337 -6.22 25.73 -14.96
N LEU A 338 -6.56 25.60 -13.68
CA LEU A 338 -7.00 26.68 -12.80
C LEU A 338 -5.82 27.42 -12.15
N HIS A 339 -4.60 26.85 -12.21
CA HIS A 339 -3.44 27.49 -11.62
C HIS A 339 -2.97 28.67 -12.49
N PRO A 340 -2.78 29.89 -11.93
CA PRO A 340 -2.45 31.10 -12.69
C PRO A 340 -1.18 31.02 -13.55
N ILE A 341 -0.28 30.08 -13.25
CA ILE A 341 0.92 29.86 -14.06
C ILE A 341 0.59 29.47 -15.49
N PHE A 342 -0.45 28.67 -15.73
CA PHE A 342 -0.76 28.18 -17.08
C PHE A 342 -1.42 29.25 -17.94
N ASP A 343 -2.21 30.14 -17.35
CA ASP A 343 -2.66 31.35 -18.05
C ASP A 343 -1.48 32.26 -18.43
N THR A 344 -0.47 32.35 -17.57
CA THR A 344 0.74 33.12 -17.86
C THR A 344 1.57 32.47 -18.97
N MET A 345 1.80 31.16 -18.89
CA MET A 345 2.47 30.40 -19.94
C MET A 345 1.71 30.48 -21.27
N LEU A 346 0.38 30.45 -21.25
CA LEU A 346 -0.45 30.58 -22.45
C LEU A 346 -0.25 31.95 -23.11
N ARG A 347 -0.26 33.05 -22.33
CA ARG A 347 0.00 34.40 -22.86
C ARG A 347 1.40 34.54 -23.48
N ILE A 348 2.42 33.98 -22.83
CA ILE A 348 3.80 33.96 -23.36
C ILE A 348 3.82 33.19 -24.68
N PHE A 349 3.23 31.99 -24.70
CA PHE A 349 3.15 31.13 -25.88
C PHE A 349 2.40 31.79 -27.06
N GLU A 350 1.33 32.53 -26.79
CA GLU A 350 0.56 33.24 -27.83
C GLU A 350 1.31 34.45 -28.39
N LYS A 351 2.15 35.09 -27.57
CA LYS A 351 2.97 36.25 -27.96
C LYS A 351 4.20 35.82 -28.77
N ASP A 352 5.01 34.91 -28.24
CA ASP A 352 6.19 34.37 -28.91
C ASP A 352 6.57 32.98 -28.35
N ARG A 353 6.43 31.96 -29.21
CA ARG A 353 6.69 30.55 -28.89
C ARG A 353 8.17 30.20 -28.73
N SER A 354 9.06 31.10 -29.17
CA SER A 354 10.51 30.89 -29.14
C SER A 354 11.17 31.51 -27.92
N GLU A 355 10.41 32.23 -27.09
CA GLU A 355 10.93 32.83 -25.86
C GLU A 355 11.53 31.75 -24.95
N ASP A 356 12.80 31.94 -24.59
CA ASP A 356 13.54 30.98 -23.76
C ASP A 356 12.87 30.77 -22.39
N ILE A 357 12.21 31.80 -21.86
CA ILE A 357 11.46 31.73 -20.59
C ILE A 357 10.37 30.66 -20.60
N LEU A 358 9.73 30.39 -21.76
CA LEU A 358 8.71 29.35 -21.86
C LEU A 358 9.31 27.94 -21.74
N LYS A 359 10.55 27.74 -22.22
CA LYS A 359 11.31 26.50 -22.02
C LYS A 359 11.72 26.34 -20.56
N GLU A 360 12.21 27.42 -19.93
CA GLU A 360 12.57 27.41 -18.50
C GLU A 360 11.37 27.03 -17.63
N TYR A 361 10.20 27.63 -17.88
CA TYR A 361 8.98 27.32 -17.13
C TYR A 361 8.54 25.88 -17.34
N THR A 362 8.62 25.38 -18.58
CA THR A 362 8.27 23.99 -18.90
C THR A 362 9.15 23.00 -18.13
N ALA A 363 10.47 23.25 -18.08
CA ALA A 363 11.40 22.43 -17.31
C ALA A 363 11.11 22.50 -15.79
N LEU A 364 10.89 23.72 -15.27
CA LEU A 364 10.57 23.92 -13.85
C LEU A 364 9.26 23.26 -13.41
N ILE A 365 8.25 23.20 -14.29
CA ILE A 365 6.99 22.48 -14.02
C ILE A 365 7.26 20.98 -13.88
N LEU A 366 8.07 20.39 -14.76
CA LEU A 366 8.46 18.98 -14.64
C LEU A 366 9.25 18.73 -13.35
N ASP A 367 10.21 19.59 -13.02
CA ASP A 367 11.02 19.46 -11.80
C ASP A 367 10.19 19.58 -10.53
N GLN A 368 9.21 20.49 -10.49
CA GLN A 368 8.24 20.58 -9.41
C GLN A 368 7.42 19.29 -9.27
N ALA A 369 6.93 18.75 -10.40
CA ALA A 369 6.17 17.51 -10.38
C ALA A 369 7.01 16.31 -9.88
N LEU A 370 8.29 16.23 -10.28
CA LEU A 370 9.25 15.24 -9.78
C LEU A 370 9.44 15.36 -8.27
N LEU A 371 9.64 16.57 -7.76
CA LEU A 371 9.83 16.80 -6.32
C LEU A 371 8.59 16.40 -5.50
N LEU A 372 7.39 16.69 -6.00
CA LEU A 372 6.12 16.37 -5.32
C LEU A 372 5.87 14.85 -5.19
N GLU A 373 6.41 14.03 -6.10
CA GLU A 373 6.36 12.57 -5.99
C GLU A 373 7.58 11.96 -5.26
N GLY A 374 8.48 12.80 -4.72
CA GLY A 374 9.69 12.37 -4.01
C GLY A 374 10.87 11.98 -4.92
N SER A 375 10.77 12.28 -6.22
CA SER A 375 11.86 12.13 -7.19
C SER A 375 12.78 13.37 -7.18
N LYS A 376 14.00 13.21 -7.69
CA LYS A 376 14.93 14.33 -7.86
C LYS A 376 14.80 14.91 -9.27
N PRO A 377 14.98 16.23 -9.46
CA PRO A 377 15.21 16.82 -10.78
C PRO A 377 16.30 16.07 -11.55
N LYS A 378 16.11 15.88 -12.86
CA LYS A 378 17.11 15.18 -13.69
C LYS A 378 18.43 15.93 -13.77
N ASP A 379 18.36 17.26 -13.85
CA ASP A 379 19.51 18.15 -13.77
C ASP A 379 19.31 19.17 -12.62
N PRO A 380 19.78 18.85 -11.41
CA PRO A 380 19.67 19.75 -10.26
C PRO A 380 20.38 21.10 -10.48
N VAL A 381 21.43 21.14 -11.30
CA VAL A 381 22.18 22.38 -11.56
C VAL A 381 21.34 23.30 -12.44
N LEU A 382 20.71 22.74 -13.48
CA LEU A 382 19.82 23.48 -14.36
C LEU A 382 18.56 23.96 -13.63
N PHE A 383 17.96 23.11 -12.78
CA PHE A 383 16.84 23.49 -11.92
C PHE A 383 17.17 24.71 -11.05
N ILE A 384 18.32 24.69 -10.36
CA ILE A 384 18.77 25.81 -9.51
C ILE A 384 19.04 27.06 -10.35
N LYS A 385 19.59 26.91 -11.56
CA LYS A 385 19.85 28.02 -12.47
C LYS A 385 18.55 28.72 -12.87
N TYR A 386 17.55 27.97 -13.31
CA TYR A 386 16.24 28.51 -13.70
C TYR A 386 15.51 29.16 -12.52
N LEU A 387 15.58 28.53 -11.34
CA LEU A 387 15.02 29.13 -10.12
C LEU A 387 15.71 30.46 -9.77
N SER A 388 17.04 30.51 -9.91
CA SER A 388 17.82 31.73 -9.64
C SER A 388 17.51 32.84 -10.65
N ASN A 389 17.35 32.52 -11.93
CA ASN A 389 16.95 33.47 -12.98
C ASN A 389 15.61 34.14 -12.62
N LEU A 390 14.60 33.33 -12.24
CA LEU A 390 13.29 33.81 -11.80
C LEU A 390 13.38 34.78 -10.62
N MET A 391 14.19 34.45 -9.61
CA MET A 391 14.39 35.32 -8.45
C MET A 391 15.04 36.66 -8.84
N LEU A 392 15.98 36.65 -9.79
CA LEU A 392 16.66 37.86 -10.26
C LEU A 392 15.76 38.74 -11.14
N GLU A 393 14.86 38.15 -11.93
CA GLU A 393 13.91 38.92 -12.74
C GLU A 393 12.93 39.70 -11.85
N HIS A 394 12.37 39.09 -10.82
CA HIS A 394 11.52 39.80 -9.85
C HIS A 394 12.29 40.88 -9.09
N ALA A 395 13.57 40.66 -8.77
CA ALA A 395 14.39 41.64 -8.07
C ALA A 395 14.68 42.90 -8.93
N LYS A 396 14.70 42.77 -10.27
CA LYS A 396 14.91 43.90 -11.19
C LYS A 396 13.70 44.84 -11.26
N ASP A 397 12.49 44.31 -11.05
CA ASP A 397 11.25 45.09 -11.06
C ASP A 397 11.05 45.91 -9.78
N ASP A 398 11.63 45.49 -8.64
CA ASP A 398 11.54 46.22 -7.36
C ASP A 398 12.67 47.25 -7.14
N HIS A 399 13.85 47.07 -7.75
CA HIS A 399 14.90 48.09 -7.79
C HIS A 399 15.80 47.91 -9.03
N PRO A 400 16.02 48.94 -9.87
CA PRO A 400 17.07 48.88 -10.88
C PRO A 400 18.42 48.96 -10.17
N VAL A 401 18.97 47.81 -9.79
CA VAL A 401 20.34 47.75 -9.26
C VAL A 401 21.27 48.12 -10.41
N SER A 402 21.72 49.36 -10.41
CA SER A 402 22.85 49.80 -11.23
C SER A 402 24.09 49.04 -10.74
N LEU A 403 24.42 47.94 -11.40
CA LEU A 403 25.75 47.34 -11.28
C LEU A 403 26.74 48.22 -12.03
N SER A 404 27.13 49.35 -11.40
CA SER A 404 28.35 50.06 -11.75
C SER A 404 29.53 49.23 -11.22
N HIS A 405 30.07 48.36 -12.05
CA HIS A 405 31.46 47.95 -11.88
C HIS A 405 32.35 49.11 -12.29
N GLU A 406 32.61 50.03 -11.35
CA GLU A 406 33.83 50.82 -11.41
C GLU A 406 34.99 49.90 -11.05
N ALA A 407 35.71 49.47 -12.10
CA ALA A 407 37.08 49.06 -11.97
C ALA A 407 37.91 50.31 -11.62
N GLN A 408 38.37 50.38 -10.38
CA GLN A 408 39.53 51.14 -9.94
C GLN A 408 40.27 50.20 -8.98
N GLY A 409 41.56 49.94 -9.07
CA GLY A 409 42.69 50.46 -9.82
C GLY A 409 43.91 49.93 -9.09
#